data_AF-A0A1Y3P6U6-F1
#
_entry.id   AF-A0A1Y3P6U6-F1
#
_cell.length_a   1.000
_cell.length_b   1.000
_cell.length_c   1.000
_cell.angle_alpha   90.00
_cell.angle_beta   90.00
_cell.angle_gamma   90.00
#
_symmetry.space_group_name_H-M   'P 1'
#
loop_
_entity.id
_entity.type
_entity.pdbx_description
1 polymer ?
#
loop_
_entity_poly.entity_id
_entity_poly.type
_entity_poly.pdbx_seq_one_letter_code
_entity_poly.pdbx_strand_id
1 'polypeptide(L)' 'MTIQQMLADLLGRGFSQRAIADQVGTTQPTIYRATKGADIRYETGKAIERMYSEQQSALDQRSAA' A
#
# COMPACT_ATOMS: atom_id res chain seq x y z
N MET A 1 10.21 2.35 -5.46
CA MET A 1 9.45 1.09 -5.59
C MET A 1 8.29 1.34 -6.53
N THR A 2 7.87 0.34 -7.29
CA THR A 2 6.59 0.40 -8.01
C THR A 2 5.42 0.25 -7.03
N ILE A 3 4.22 0.66 -7.44
CA ILE A 3 2.99 0.43 -6.65
C ILE A 3 2.82 -1.05 -6.32
N GLN A 4 3.08 -1.94 -7.28
CA GLN A 4 3.00 -3.38 -7.07
C GLN A 4 3.94 -3.86 -5.95
N GLN A 5 5.18 -3.37 -5.93
CA GLN A 5 6.17 -3.70 -4.89
C GLN A 5 5.75 -3.17 -3.53
N MET A 6 5.24 -1.94 -3.45
CA MET A 6 4.74 -1.35 -2.19
C MET A 6 3.55 -2.16 -1.64
N LEU A 7 2.61 -2.54 -2.52
CA LEU A 7 1.49 -3.38 -2.13
C LEU A 7 1.94 -4.76 -1.65
N ALA A 8 2.89 -5.40 -2.34
CA ALA A 8 3.43 -6.68 -1.93
C ALA A 8 4.07 -6.61 -0.52
N ASP A 9 4.82 -5.55 -0.24
CA ASP A 9 5.43 -5.33 1.06
C ASP A 9 4.38 -5.07 2.16
N LEU A 10 3.39 -4.21 1.90
CA LEU A 10 2.26 -3.98 2.83
C LEU A 10 1.50 -5.27 3.14
N LEU A 11 1.25 -6.11 2.13
CA LEU A 11 0.63 -7.43 2.35
C LEU A 11 1.53 -8.34 3.20
N GLY A 12 2.84 -8.32 2.94
CA GLY A 12 3.84 -9.06 3.74
C GLY A 12 3.89 -8.62 5.21
N ARG A 13 3.54 -7.36 5.51
CA ARG A 13 3.39 -6.81 6.86
C ARG A 13 2.07 -7.18 7.54
N GLY A 14 1.19 -7.93 6.87
CA GLY A 14 -0.09 -8.39 7.42
C GLY A 14 -1.29 -7.49 7.14
N PHE A 15 -1.13 -6.44 6.32
CA PHE A 15 -2.30 -5.69 5.86
C PHE A 15 -3.13 -6.54 4.91
N SER A 16 -4.46 -6.48 5.03
CA SER A 16 -5.34 -7.08 4.04
C SER A 16 -5.57 -6.13 2.85
N GLN A 17 -5.88 -6.67 1.67
CA GLN A 17 -6.24 -5.85 0.51
C GLN A 17 -7.47 -4.95 0.78
N ARG A 18 -8.41 -5.42 1.61
CA ARG A 18 -9.57 -4.65 2.05
C ARG A 18 -9.13 -3.45 2.90
N ALA A 19 -8.27 -3.68 3.89
CA ALA A 19 -7.75 -2.63 4.76
C ALA A 19 -6.96 -1.57 3.98
N ILE A 20 -6.11 -1.99 3.04
CA ILE A 20 -5.40 -1.07 2.14
C ILE A 20 -6.40 -0.25 1.33
N ALA A 21 -7.41 -0.90 0.74
CA ALA A 21 -8.42 -0.22 -0.08
C ALA A 21 -9.18 0.85 0.72
N ASP A 22 -9.60 0.52 1.94
CA ASP A 22 -10.30 1.46 2.82
C ASP A 22 -9.40 2.65 3.19
N GLN A 23 -8.11 2.41 3.46
CA GLN A 23 -7.16 3.45 3.82
C GLN A 23 -6.81 4.39 2.65
N VAL A 24 -6.67 3.87 1.44
CA VAL A 24 -6.30 4.67 0.26
C VAL A 24 -7.50 5.21 -0.54
N GLY A 25 -8.72 4.99 -0.05
CA GLY A 25 -9.94 5.51 -0.67
C GLY A 25 -10.30 4.84 -2.00
N THR A 26 -10.12 3.52 -2.10
CA THR A 26 -10.47 2.74 -3.30
C THR A 26 -11.18 1.44 -2.94
N THR A 27 -11.32 0.52 -3.90
CA THR A 27 -11.97 -0.78 -3.70
C THR A 27 -10.97 -1.93 -3.67
N GLN A 28 -11.29 -2.99 -2.92
CA GLN A 28 -10.45 -4.18 -2.84
C GLN A 28 -10.16 -4.83 -4.21
N PRO A 29 -11.11 -4.89 -5.18
CA PRO A 29 -10.80 -5.32 -6.54
C PRO A 29 -9.78 -4.45 -7.26
N THR A 30 -9.77 -3.14 -7.00
CA THR A 30 -8.77 -2.22 -7.57
C THR A 30 -7.38 -2.51 -7.00
N ILE A 31 -7.28 -2.73 -5.68
CA ILE A 31 -6.03 -3.18 -5.05
C ILE A 31 -5.60 -4.54 -5.61
N TYR A 32 -6.50 -5.51 -5.73
CA TYR A 32 -6.19 -6.82 -6.30
C TYR A 32 -5.57 -6.71 -7.69
N ARG A 33 -6.19 -5.95 -8.61
CA ARG A 33 -5.63 -5.73 -9.95
C ARG A 33 -4.26 -5.04 -9.91
N ALA A 34 -4.10 -4.04 -9.05
CA ALA A 34 -2.80 -3.37 -8.87
C ALA A 34 -1.71 -4.32 -8.37
N THR A 35 -2.03 -5.29 -7.51
CA THR A 35 -1.06 -6.35 -7.11
C THR A 35 -0.62 -7.23 -8.28
N LYS A 36 -1.42 -7.29 -9.35
CA LYS A 36 -1.11 -8.00 -10.61
C LYS A 36 -0.42 -7.11 -11.64
N GLY A 37 -0.05 -5.87 -11.27
CA GLY A 37 0.64 -4.93 -12.16
C GLY A 37 -0.29 -4.16 -13.10
N ALA A 38 -1.61 -4.16 -12.85
CA ALA A 38 -2.52 -3.30 -13.60
C ALA A 38 -2.27 -1.82 -13.27
N ASP A 39 -2.39 -0.97 -14.28
CA ASP A 39 -2.35 0.47 -14.10
C ASP A 39 -3.47 0.93 -13.17
N ILE A 40 -3.15 1.95 -12.37
CA ILE A 40 -4.09 2.61 -11.48
C ILE A 40 -4.08 4.11 -11.71
N ARG A 41 -5.13 4.77 -11.23
CA ARG A 41 -5.21 6.23 -11.27
C ARG A 41 -4.07 6.83 -10.43
N TYR A 42 -3.54 7.96 -10.89
CA TYR A 42 -2.47 8.69 -10.22
C TYR A 42 -2.76 8.92 -8.73
N GLU A 43 -3.97 9.41 -8.40
CA GLU A 43 -4.38 9.67 -7.02
C GLU A 43 -4.33 8.43 -6.12
N THR A 44 -4.77 7.28 -6.65
CA THR A 44 -4.69 6.00 -5.93
C THR A 44 -3.23 5.58 -5.74
N GLY A 45 -2.38 5.81 -6.75
CA GLY A 45 -0.94 5.56 -6.65
C GLY A 45 -0.29 6.40 -5.56
N LYS A 46 -0.54 7.71 -5.55
CA LYS A 46 -0.02 8.62 -4.53
C LYS A 46 -0.51 8.28 -3.13
N ALA A 47 -1.77 7.85 -2.98
CA ALA A 47 -2.30 7.40 -1.70
C ALA A 47 -1.60 6.12 -1.19
N ILE A 48 -1.30 5.17 -2.09
CA ILE A 48 -0.52 3.97 -1.76
C ILE A 48 0.92 4.33 -1.36
N GLU A 49 1.59 5.21 -2.11
CA GLU A 49 2.94 5.68 -1.77
C GLU A 49 2.96 6.32 -0.38
N ARG A 50 1.98 7.17 -0.08
CA ARG A 50 1.85 7.80 1.23
C ARG A 50 1.66 6.78 2.35
N MET A 51 0.70 5.86 2.19
CA MET A 51 0.47 4.78 3.16
C MET A 51 1.76 3.99 3.40
N TYR A 52 2.47 3.64 2.33
CA TYR A 52 3.73 2.89 2.43
C TYR A 52 4.80 3.65 3.23
N SER A 53 5.01 4.93 2.93
CA SER A 53 5.96 5.78 3.65
C SER A 53 5.61 5.92 5.14
N GLU A 54 4.32 6.10 5.47
CA GLU A 54 3.85 6.15 6.85
C GLU A 54 4.16 4.85 7.62
N GLN A 55 3.98 3.69 6.97
CA GLN A 55 4.32 2.39 7.56
C GLN A 55 5.81 2.15 7.69
N GLN A 56 6.65 2.68 6.78
CA GLN A 56 8.10 2.63 6.95
C GLN A 56 8.56 3.46 8.13
N SER A 57 8.13 4.71 8.23
CA SER A 57 8.50 5.59 9.34
C SER A 57 8.06 5.03 10.70
N ALA A 58 6.89 4.38 10.76
CA ALA A 58 6.44 3.72 11.99
C ALA A 58 7.33 2.54 12.41
N LEU A 59 7.87 1.76 11.45
CA LEU A 59 8.83 0.69 11.75
C LEU A 59 10.19 1.22 12.19
N ASP A 60 10.68 2.26 11.53
CA ASP A 60 11.98 2.88 11.84
C ASP A 60 11.98 3.42 13.28
N GLN A 61 10.89 4.09 13.68
CA GLN A 61 10.71 4.59 15.05
C GLN A 61 10.66 3.46 16.09
N ARG A 62 10.06 2.32 15.73
CA ARG A 62 9.92 1.17 16.65
C ARG A 62 11.21 0.37 16.81
N SER A 63 12.13 0.47 15.85
CA SER A 63 13.42 -0.20 15.87
C SER A 63 14.51 0.61 16.59
N ALA A 64 14.26 1.91 16.80
CA ALA A 64 15.17 2.84 17.47
C ALA A 64 14.87 3.06 18.96
N ALA A 65 13.79 2.45 19.49
CA ALA A 65 13.36 2.52 20.88
C ALA A 65 13.69 1.21 21.61
#